data_AF-A0A200R7V9-F1
#
_entry.id   AF-A0A200R7V9-F1
#
_cell.length_a   1.000
_cell.length_b   1.000
_cell.length_c   1.000
_cell.angle_alpha   90.00
_cell.angle_beta   90.00
_cell.angle_gamma   90.00
#
_symmetry.space_group_name_H-M   'P 1'
#
loop_
_entity.id
_entity.type
_entity.pdbx_description
1 polymer ?
#
loop_
_entity_poly.entity_id
_entity_poly.type
_entity_poly.pdbx_seq_one_letter_code
_entity_poly.pdbx_strand_id
1 'polypeptide(L)'
;MTSLDAQNGVVPLGILICKTENYENWKKFLECMMDLLTRNPRKLTFMSDRQKGLRGAVEEVFKELNHNYRFCFRHLYKNFKGTYKGKMLESLAWNTAMSYKKTDFYRWIEDLDKIDHNAHEYLVREEPKSWSRAYFEHSTQCEVIVNNFPESFNKMILKMRDKPIWMIGEMYNDLVMKTFYKRRALASSWEEGALVPTVQSHIDSMKNNIQLYTFKATNDFLFEVSNSARTRWQVNIREKRYKSDWGKPSTPVKGPIGDHNKPGRQKMARRRGQDEGNPSAKKLKTCKECGKIGHNIRTCSRLVVRQEQEEAFHSQVLV
;
A
#
# COMPACT_ATOMS: atom_id res chain seq x y z
N MET A 1 16.46 -18.65 -17.75
CA MET A 1 15.90 -18.61 -16.37
C MET A 1 16.99 -18.20 -15.39
N THR A 2 16.63 -17.32 -14.46
CA THR A 2 17.51 -16.86 -13.38
C THR A 2 16.79 -17.05 -12.04
N SER A 3 17.55 -17.07 -10.94
CA SER A 3 17.06 -17.12 -9.56
C SER A 3 17.81 -16.12 -8.68
N LEU A 4 17.44 -16.04 -7.41
CA LEU A 4 18.13 -15.25 -6.39
C LEU A 4 18.85 -16.18 -5.42
N ASP A 5 20.06 -15.81 -5.03
CA ASP A 5 20.77 -16.41 -3.91
C ASP A 5 20.38 -15.73 -2.58
N ALA A 6 20.92 -16.25 -1.47
CA ALA A 6 20.67 -15.71 -0.14
C ALA A 6 21.16 -14.25 0.05
N GLN A 7 22.09 -13.78 -0.78
CA GLN A 7 22.65 -12.43 -0.74
C GLN A 7 21.83 -11.44 -1.61
N ASN A 8 20.66 -11.84 -2.11
CA ASN A 8 19.86 -11.14 -3.12
C ASN A 8 20.58 -10.96 -4.47
N GLY A 9 21.59 -11.77 -4.76
CA GLY A 9 22.31 -11.79 -6.03
C GLY A 9 21.65 -12.70 -7.06
N VAL A 10 21.73 -12.33 -8.34
CA VAL A 10 21.14 -13.10 -9.45
C VAL A 10 21.98 -14.31 -9.80
N VAL A 11 21.38 -15.48 -9.88
CA VAL A 11 22.04 -16.71 -10.32
C VAL A 11 21.46 -17.15 -11.66
N PRO A 12 22.25 -17.25 -12.73
CA PRO A 12 21.80 -17.93 -13.95
C PRO A 12 21.57 -19.41 -13.63
N LEU A 13 20.38 -19.92 -13.94
CA LEU A 13 20.03 -21.32 -13.74
C LEU A 13 20.15 -22.12 -15.04
N GLY A 14 19.72 -21.53 -16.15
CA GLY A 14 19.75 -22.19 -17.45
C GLY A 14 19.30 -21.27 -18.58
N ILE A 15 19.69 -21.62 -19.80
CA ILE A 15 19.25 -20.96 -21.03
C ILE A 15 18.59 -21.98 -21.95
N LEU A 16 17.60 -21.53 -22.71
CA LEU A 16 17.00 -22.27 -23.81
C LEU A 16 17.27 -21.50 -25.09
N ILE A 17 17.85 -22.16 -26.09
CA ILE A 17 17.97 -21.61 -27.44
C ILE A 17 16.83 -22.21 -28.26
N CYS A 18 15.90 -21.36 -28.70
CA CYS A 18 14.75 -21.76 -29.48
C CYS A 18 14.38 -20.69 -30.51
N LYS A 19 13.63 -21.08 -31.55
CA LYS A 19 13.20 -20.14 -32.61
C LYS A 19 12.18 -19.12 -32.12
N THR A 20 11.28 -19.54 -31.23
CA THR A 20 10.18 -18.70 -30.74
C THR A 20 9.88 -19.03 -29.29
N GLU A 21 9.57 -17.99 -28.52
CA GLU A 21 9.09 -18.14 -27.15
C GLU A 21 7.61 -18.49 -27.16
N ASN A 22 7.31 -19.78 -27.00
CA ASN A 22 5.96 -20.30 -26.99
C ASN A 22 5.78 -21.31 -25.86
N TYR A 23 4.53 -21.71 -25.62
CA TYR A 23 4.18 -22.65 -24.57
C TYR A 23 4.97 -23.97 -24.67
N GLU A 24 5.09 -24.58 -25.86
CA GLU A 24 5.78 -25.86 -26.05
C GLU A 24 7.27 -25.80 -25.71
N ASN A 25 7.95 -24.73 -26.14
CA ASN A 25 9.37 -24.53 -25.85
C ASN A 25 9.59 -24.25 -24.36
N TRP A 26 8.69 -23.50 -23.72
CA TRP A 26 8.72 -23.29 -22.28
C TRP A 26 8.52 -24.60 -21.51
N LYS A 27 7.53 -25.40 -21.90
CA LYS A 27 7.25 -26.70 -21.29
C LYS A 27 8.47 -27.60 -21.34
N LYS A 28 9.05 -27.81 -22.52
CA LYS A 28 10.26 -28.63 -22.69
C LYS A 28 11.42 -28.16 -21.82
N PHE A 29 11.64 -26.85 -21.75
CA PHE A 29 12.70 -26.30 -20.92
C PHE A 29 12.44 -26.51 -19.42
N LEU A 30 11.21 -26.33 -18.98
CA LEU A 30 10.83 -26.54 -17.58
C LEU A 30 10.87 -28.02 -17.19
N GLU A 31 10.52 -28.94 -18.08
CA GLU A 31 10.67 -30.38 -17.89
C GLU A 31 12.14 -30.75 -17.65
N CYS A 32 13.07 -30.21 -18.44
CA CYS A 32 14.51 -30.41 -18.20
C CYS A 32 15.00 -29.82 -16.87
N MET A 33 14.36 -28.75 -16.39
CA MET A 33 14.75 -28.09 -15.14
C MET A 33 14.05 -28.68 -13.91
N MET A 34 13.00 -29.49 -14.08
CA MET A 34 12.15 -29.96 -13.00
C MET A 34 12.97 -30.69 -11.94
N ASP A 35 13.71 -31.73 -12.32
CA ASP A 35 14.54 -32.54 -11.42
C ASP A 35 15.62 -31.74 -10.70
N LEU A 36 16.07 -30.61 -11.26
CA LEU A 36 17.06 -29.73 -10.63
C LEU A 36 16.41 -28.80 -9.60
N LEU A 37 15.22 -28.29 -9.91
CA LEU A 37 14.49 -27.34 -9.06
C LEU A 37 13.81 -28.03 -7.88
N THR A 38 13.40 -29.28 -8.03
CA THR A 38 12.64 -30.04 -7.01
C THR A 38 13.51 -30.81 -6.02
N ARG A 39 14.84 -30.82 -6.18
CA ARG A 39 15.77 -31.44 -5.20
C ARG A 39 15.61 -30.87 -3.80
N ASN A 40 15.23 -29.60 -3.72
CA ASN A 40 14.91 -28.95 -2.47
C ASN A 40 13.40 -29.04 -2.23
N PRO A 41 12.94 -29.59 -1.09
CA PRO A 41 11.51 -29.71 -0.79
C PRO A 41 10.82 -28.36 -0.52
N ARG A 42 11.56 -27.25 -0.56
CA ARG A 42 10.99 -25.90 -0.38
C ARG A 42 10.07 -25.53 -1.53
N LYS A 43 8.99 -24.84 -1.17
CA LYS A 43 8.02 -24.25 -2.09
C LYS A 43 8.70 -23.31 -3.08
N LEU A 44 8.50 -23.57 -4.37
CA LEU A 44 9.03 -22.76 -5.47
C LEU A 44 8.15 -21.54 -5.74
N THR A 45 8.78 -20.44 -6.13
CA THR A 45 8.07 -19.24 -6.61
C THR A 45 8.63 -18.83 -7.97
N PHE A 46 7.78 -18.90 -8.99
CA PHE A 46 8.09 -18.44 -10.33
C PHE A 46 7.67 -16.99 -10.48
N MET A 47 8.51 -16.17 -11.11
CA MET A 47 8.21 -14.78 -11.44
C MET A 47 8.44 -14.54 -12.94
N SER A 48 7.45 -13.98 -13.62
CA SER A 48 7.55 -13.63 -15.04
C SER A 48 7.06 -12.22 -15.34
N ASP A 49 7.36 -11.72 -16.53
CA ASP A 49 6.89 -10.46 -17.09
C ASP A 49 5.56 -10.58 -17.86
N ARG A 50 4.78 -11.65 -17.61
CA ARG A 50 3.55 -12.02 -18.34
C ARG A 50 3.76 -12.53 -19.77
N GLN A 51 4.91 -13.12 -20.02
CA GLN A 51 5.17 -13.81 -21.28
C GLN A 51 4.08 -14.86 -21.59
N LYS A 52 3.55 -14.80 -22.82
CA LYS A 52 2.51 -15.73 -23.28
C LYS A 52 3.05 -17.18 -23.25
N GLY A 53 2.23 -18.10 -22.77
CA GLY A 53 2.56 -19.54 -22.71
C GLY A 53 3.35 -19.99 -21.47
N LEU A 54 4.21 -19.14 -20.88
CA LEU A 54 5.03 -19.54 -19.73
C LEU A 54 4.19 -19.91 -18.50
N ARG A 55 3.13 -19.15 -18.21
CA ARG A 55 2.25 -19.44 -17.07
C ARG A 55 1.62 -20.83 -17.19
N GLY A 56 1.03 -21.15 -18.35
CA GLY A 56 0.44 -22.47 -18.59
C GLY A 56 1.47 -23.59 -18.54
N ALA A 57 2.69 -23.35 -19.06
CA ALA A 57 3.77 -24.33 -18.97
C ALA A 57 4.20 -24.61 -17.52
N VAL A 58 4.30 -23.58 -16.67
CA VAL A 58 4.60 -23.76 -15.25
C VAL A 58 3.47 -24.49 -14.53
N GLU A 59 2.21 -24.07 -14.75
CA GLU A 59 1.03 -24.69 -14.14
C GLU A 59 0.92 -26.18 -14.49
N GLU A 60 1.34 -26.59 -15.68
CA GLU A 60 1.32 -27.99 -16.10
C GLU A 60 2.51 -28.81 -15.60
N VAL A 61 3.74 -28.32 -15.79
CA VAL A 61 4.96 -29.06 -15.42
C VAL A 61 5.06 -29.22 -13.91
N PHE A 62 4.64 -28.20 -13.14
CA PHE A 62 4.71 -28.20 -11.69
C PHE A 62 3.33 -28.40 -11.02
N LYS A 63 2.35 -28.97 -11.73
CA LYS A 63 0.96 -29.15 -11.23
C LYS A 63 0.88 -29.89 -9.89
N GLU A 64 1.72 -30.90 -9.69
CA GLU A 64 1.74 -31.73 -8.48
C GLU A 64 2.53 -31.07 -7.33
N LEU A 65 3.22 -29.96 -7.62
CA LEU A 65 3.94 -29.20 -6.62
C LEU A 65 3.12 -28.01 -6.16
N ASN A 66 3.09 -27.81 -4.85
CA ASN A 66 2.62 -26.55 -4.27
C ASN A 66 3.62 -25.44 -4.63
N HIS A 67 3.41 -24.76 -5.76
CA HIS A 67 4.23 -23.66 -6.25
C HIS A 67 3.45 -22.33 -6.26
N ASN A 68 4.16 -21.22 -6.23
CA ASN A 68 3.60 -19.88 -6.39
C ASN A 68 3.97 -19.32 -7.77
N TYR A 69 3.06 -18.59 -8.39
CA TYR A 69 3.31 -17.85 -9.63
C TYR A 69 3.05 -16.36 -9.42
N ARG A 70 4.02 -15.51 -9.79
CA ARG A 70 3.98 -14.05 -9.60
C ARG A 70 4.27 -13.33 -10.90
N PHE A 71 3.71 -12.14 -11.03
CA PHE A 71 4.06 -11.18 -12.05
C PHE A 71 5.08 -10.19 -11.51
N CYS A 72 6.07 -9.89 -12.33
CA CYS A 72 7.04 -8.85 -12.05
C CYS A 72 6.34 -7.49 -12.06
N PHE A 73 6.25 -6.85 -10.88
CA PHE A 73 5.57 -5.56 -10.74
C PHE A 73 6.22 -4.47 -11.61
N ARG A 74 7.53 -4.55 -11.87
CA ARG A 74 8.22 -3.61 -12.76
C ARG A 74 7.60 -3.54 -14.16
N HIS A 75 7.18 -4.69 -14.72
CA HIS A 75 6.54 -4.74 -16.03
C HIS A 75 5.11 -4.23 -15.97
N LEU A 76 4.36 -4.63 -14.94
CA LEU A 76 3.02 -4.09 -14.67
C LEU A 76 3.05 -2.56 -14.56
N TYR A 77 4.03 -2.04 -13.82
CA TYR A 77 4.30 -0.62 -13.61
C TYR A 77 4.73 0.11 -14.88
N LYS A 78 5.56 -0.52 -15.73
CA LYS A 78 5.97 0.08 -17.02
C LYS A 78 4.75 0.33 -17.92
N ASN A 79 3.85 -0.65 -18.02
CA ASN A 79 2.60 -0.52 -18.77
C ASN A 79 1.66 0.50 -18.12
N PHE A 80 1.57 0.48 -16.78
CA PHE A 80 0.82 1.47 -16.01
C PHE A 80 1.30 2.90 -16.32
N LYS A 81 2.60 3.16 -16.18
CA LYS A 81 3.23 4.48 -16.43
C LYS A 81 3.09 4.94 -17.88
N GLY A 82 3.03 4.01 -18.85
CA GLY A 82 2.78 4.34 -20.25
C GLY A 82 1.41 4.96 -20.48
N THR A 83 0.41 4.53 -19.69
CA THR A 83 -1.00 4.93 -19.82
C THR A 83 -1.37 6.04 -18.83
N TYR A 84 -1.06 5.85 -17.56
CA TYR A 84 -1.39 6.74 -16.44
C TYR A 84 -0.17 7.57 -16.07
N LYS A 85 -0.17 8.84 -16.49
CA LYS A 85 0.95 9.75 -16.28
C LYS A 85 0.74 10.60 -15.04
N GLY A 86 1.77 10.70 -14.20
CA GLY A 86 1.78 11.62 -13.06
C GLY A 86 2.57 11.06 -11.88
N LYS A 87 3.44 11.89 -11.28
CA LYS A 87 4.30 11.46 -10.16
C LYS A 87 3.50 10.92 -8.96
N MET A 88 2.30 11.45 -8.73
CA MET A 88 1.44 11.01 -7.64
C MET A 88 0.87 9.61 -7.89
N LEU A 89 0.30 9.34 -9.08
CA LEU A 89 -0.19 8.02 -9.48
C LEU A 89 0.93 6.98 -9.49
N GLU A 90 2.09 7.36 -10.03
CA GLU A 90 3.31 6.56 -10.03
C GLU A 90 3.73 6.16 -8.60
N SER A 91 3.76 7.12 -7.67
CA SER A 91 4.08 6.89 -6.26
C SER A 91 3.06 5.99 -5.57
N LEU A 92 1.76 6.24 -5.77
CA LEU A 92 0.68 5.45 -5.16
C LEU A 92 0.67 4.01 -5.67
N ALA A 93 0.83 3.79 -6.97
CA ALA A 93 0.94 2.45 -7.54
C ALA A 93 2.16 1.70 -6.96
N TRP A 94 3.30 2.37 -6.86
CA TRP A 94 4.51 1.79 -6.28
C TRP A 94 4.35 1.44 -4.79
N ASN A 95 3.81 2.36 -4.00
CA ASN A 95 3.57 2.15 -2.56
C ASN A 95 2.55 1.03 -2.32
N THR A 96 1.52 0.93 -3.17
CA THR A 96 0.54 -0.16 -3.13
C THR A 96 1.23 -1.52 -3.32
N ALA A 97 2.09 -1.66 -4.33
CA ALA A 97 2.79 -2.92 -4.58
C ALA A 97 3.82 -3.27 -3.49
N MET A 98 4.52 -2.27 -2.95
CA MET A 98 5.57 -2.44 -1.94
C MET A 98 5.06 -2.57 -0.51
N SER A 99 3.76 -2.37 -0.29
CA SER A 99 3.15 -2.42 1.04
C SER A 99 3.40 -3.75 1.72
N TYR A 100 3.91 -3.71 2.95
CA TYR A 100 4.13 -4.90 3.78
C TYR A 100 2.82 -5.47 4.35
N LYS A 101 1.84 -4.59 4.59
CA LYS A 101 0.59 -4.93 5.25
C LYS A 101 -0.59 -4.71 4.33
N LYS A 102 -1.61 -5.56 4.46
CA LYS A 102 -2.89 -5.39 3.75
C LYS A 102 -3.58 -4.07 4.08
N THR A 103 -3.45 -3.59 5.32
CA THR A 103 -4.00 -2.28 5.74
C THR A 103 -3.39 -1.12 4.97
N ASP A 104 -2.06 -1.12 4.80
CA ASP A 104 -1.38 -0.07 4.02
C ASP A 104 -1.71 -0.22 2.53
N PHE A 105 -1.78 -1.45 2.02
CA PHE A 105 -2.21 -1.72 0.66
C PHE A 105 -3.58 -1.08 0.36
N TYR A 106 -4.59 -1.33 1.21
CA TYR A 106 -5.93 -0.77 1.04
C TYR A 106 -5.94 0.76 1.11
N ARG A 107 -5.17 1.34 2.02
CA ARG A 107 -5.01 2.80 2.08
C ARG A 107 -4.51 3.38 0.75
N TRP A 108 -3.44 2.81 0.19
CA TRP A 108 -2.83 3.35 -1.03
C TRP A 108 -3.68 3.11 -2.28
N ILE A 109 -4.33 1.95 -2.39
CA ILE A 109 -5.18 1.63 -3.55
C ILE A 109 -6.47 2.46 -3.54
N GLU A 110 -7.06 2.74 -2.36
CA GLU A 110 -8.19 3.67 -2.22
C GLU A 110 -7.80 5.12 -2.53
N ASP A 111 -6.61 5.56 -2.12
CA ASP A 111 -6.11 6.89 -2.47
C ASP A 111 -5.82 7.02 -3.97
N LEU A 112 -5.41 5.93 -4.63
CA LEU A 112 -5.28 5.88 -6.09
C LEU A 112 -6.65 6.01 -6.76
N ASP A 113 -7.67 5.30 -6.27
CA ASP A 113 -9.05 5.32 -6.79
C ASP A 113 -9.68 6.71 -6.74
N LYS A 114 -9.43 7.46 -5.66
CA LYS A 114 -9.90 8.85 -5.51
C LYS A 114 -9.32 9.81 -6.55
N ILE A 115 -8.15 9.50 -7.11
CA ILE A 115 -7.47 10.35 -8.09
C ILE A 115 -7.81 9.89 -9.51
N ASP A 116 -7.75 8.58 -9.76
CA ASP A 116 -8.03 7.98 -11.06
C ASP A 116 -8.56 6.55 -10.88
N HIS A 117 -9.87 6.41 -11.06
CA HIS A 117 -10.56 5.13 -10.99
C HIS A 117 -10.07 4.11 -12.04
N ASN A 118 -9.71 4.56 -13.24
CA ASN A 118 -9.22 3.66 -14.29
C ASN A 118 -7.83 3.10 -13.95
N ALA A 119 -6.99 3.94 -13.32
CA ALA A 119 -5.69 3.53 -12.81
C ALA A 119 -5.83 2.47 -11.70
N HIS A 120 -6.80 2.66 -10.81
CA HIS A 120 -7.18 1.68 -9.79
C HIS A 120 -7.65 0.36 -10.43
N GLU A 121 -8.62 0.43 -11.33
CA GLU A 121 -9.19 -0.75 -12.00
C GLU A 121 -8.11 -1.55 -12.74
N TYR A 122 -7.17 -0.87 -13.40
CA TYR A 122 -6.04 -1.53 -14.06
C TYR A 122 -5.20 -2.40 -13.12
N LEU A 123 -4.93 -1.93 -11.90
CA LEU A 123 -4.14 -2.69 -10.91
C LEU A 123 -4.95 -3.82 -10.29
N VAL A 124 -6.23 -3.59 -10.00
CA VAL A 124 -7.11 -4.57 -9.32
C VAL A 124 -7.64 -5.64 -10.26
N ARG A 125 -7.72 -5.37 -11.58
CA ARG A 125 -8.00 -6.38 -12.62
C ARG A 125 -7.09 -7.61 -12.49
N GLU A 126 -5.90 -7.39 -11.96
CA GLU A 126 -4.90 -8.42 -11.73
C GLU A 126 -4.86 -8.74 -10.25
N GLU A 127 -4.98 -10.02 -9.92
CA GLU A 127 -5.16 -10.41 -8.53
C GLU A 127 -3.94 -9.97 -7.68
N PRO A 128 -4.13 -9.20 -6.59
CA PRO A 128 -3.03 -8.64 -5.80
C PRO A 128 -2.02 -9.67 -5.29
N LYS A 129 -2.45 -10.93 -5.08
CA LYS A 129 -1.55 -12.04 -4.71
C LYS A 129 -0.44 -12.31 -5.72
N SER A 130 -0.63 -11.92 -6.97
CA SER A 130 0.33 -12.13 -8.05
C SER A 130 1.40 -11.04 -8.14
N TRP A 131 1.18 -9.83 -7.61
CA TRP A 131 2.09 -8.70 -7.83
C TRP A 131 2.37 -7.82 -6.60
N SER A 132 1.63 -7.94 -5.50
CA SER A 132 1.79 -7.12 -4.30
C SER A 132 2.39 -7.90 -3.12
N ARG A 133 3.37 -7.28 -2.44
CA ARG A 133 4.05 -7.87 -1.28
C ARG A 133 3.10 -8.28 -0.17
N ALA A 134 2.09 -7.44 0.09
CA ALA A 134 1.15 -7.58 1.20
C ALA A 134 0.36 -8.90 1.15
N TYR A 135 0.30 -9.53 -0.04
CA TYR A 135 -0.42 -10.77 -0.29
C TYR A 135 0.49 -11.97 -0.53
N PHE A 136 1.81 -11.78 -0.57
CA PHE A 136 2.74 -12.89 -0.68
C PHE A 136 2.75 -13.72 0.60
N GLU A 137 2.80 -15.04 0.44
CA GLU A 137 2.88 -15.99 1.54
C GLU A 137 4.22 -15.82 2.29
N HIS A 138 4.18 -15.79 3.63
CA HIS A 138 5.38 -15.57 4.46
C HIS A 138 6.55 -16.51 4.14
N SER A 139 6.26 -17.77 3.78
CA SER A 139 7.24 -18.79 3.38
C SER A 139 8.01 -18.43 2.10
N THR A 140 7.49 -17.50 1.30
CA THR A 140 8.04 -17.10 0.00
C THR A 140 8.11 -15.57 -0.17
N GLN A 141 7.96 -14.82 0.92
CA GLN A 141 8.10 -13.37 0.92
C GLN A 141 9.57 -13.01 0.66
N CYS A 142 9.84 -12.48 -0.53
CA CYS A 142 11.11 -11.85 -0.85
C CYS A 142 10.88 -10.33 -0.99
N GLU A 143 11.91 -9.55 -0.67
CA GLU A 143 11.91 -8.10 -0.92
C GLU A 143 11.84 -7.76 -2.42
N VAL A 144 12.26 -8.69 -3.27
CA VAL A 144 12.34 -8.51 -4.71
C VAL A 144 10.96 -8.71 -5.35
N ILE A 145 10.17 -7.65 -5.37
CA ILE A 145 8.92 -7.55 -6.15
C ILE A 145 9.17 -6.86 -7.50
N VAL A 146 10.20 -6.01 -7.52
CA VAL A 146 10.68 -5.29 -8.70
C VAL A 146 11.93 -5.97 -9.16
N ASN A 147 11.82 -6.63 -10.30
CA ASN A 147 12.92 -7.35 -10.89
C ASN A 147 13.87 -6.32 -11.54
N ASN A 148 14.75 -5.68 -10.74
CA ASN A 148 15.84 -4.84 -11.26
C ASN A 148 16.91 -5.66 -12.00
N PHE A 149 16.81 -6.98 -11.92
CA PHE A 149 17.78 -7.97 -12.33
C PHE A 149 17.67 -8.48 -13.78
N PRO A 150 16.48 -8.68 -14.39
CA PRO A 150 16.34 -8.99 -15.80
C PRO A 150 16.83 -7.84 -16.66
N GLU A 151 16.95 -6.59 -16.20
CA GLU A 151 17.52 -5.55 -17.06
C GLU A 151 19.02 -5.79 -17.36
N SER A 152 19.82 -6.24 -16.38
CA SER A 152 21.24 -6.56 -16.62
C SER A 152 21.40 -7.87 -17.38
N PHE A 153 20.61 -8.89 -17.03
CA PHE A 153 20.60 -10.17 -17.72
C PHE A 153 20.06 -10.04 -19.17
N ASN A 154 19.00 -9.26 -19.38
CA ASN A 154 18.45 -8.98 -20.72
C ASN A 154 19.42 -8.15 -21.54
N LYS A 155 20.08 -7.12 -20.97
CA LYS A 155 21.14 -6.38 -21.68
C LYS A 155 22.27 -7.31 -22.15
N MET A 156 22.61 -8.29 -21.33
CA MET A 156 23.61 -9.28 -21.66
C MET A 156 23.10 -10.27 -22.72
N ILE A 157 21.87 -10.78 -22.62
CA ILE A 157 21.21 -11.60 -23.65
C ILE A 157 21.15 -10.87 -24.98
N LEU A 158 20.81 -9.57 -24.99
CA LEU A 158 20.75 -8.76 -26.20
C LEU A 158 22.09 -8.74 -26.96
N LYS A 159 23.23 -8.87 -26.26
CA LYS A 159 24.55 -8.99 -26.89
C LYS A 159 24.86 -10.41 -27.41
N MET A 160 24.21 -11.43 -26.84
CA MET A 160 24.41 -12.84 -27.21
C MET A 160 23.49 -13.32 -28.32
N ARG A 161 22.25 -12.82 -28.38
CA ARG A 161 21.17 -13.43 -29.19
C ARG A 161 21.46 -13.47 -30.70
N ASP A 162 22.30 -12.56 -31.20
CA ASP A 162 22.66 -12.46 -32.62
C ASP A 162 23.97 -13.21 -32.94
N LYS A 163 24.47 -14.03 -32.00
CA LYS A 163 25.69 -14.83 -32.17
C LYS A 163 25.38 -16.27 -32.59
N PRO A 164 26.34 -16.97 -33.23
CA PRO A 164 26.22 -18.41 -33.47
C PRO A 164 26.00 -19.19 -32.17
N ILE A 165 25.30 -20.33 -32.25
CA ILE A 165 24.93 -21.15 -31.09
C ILE A 165 26.14 -21.52 -30.21
N TRP A 166 27.24 -21.93 -30.83
CA TRP A 166 28.46 -22.30 -30.09
C TRP A 166 29.02 -21.11 -29.30
N MET A 167 28.95 -19.89 -29.86
CA MET A 167 29.41 -18.67 -29.19
C MET A 167 28.48 -18.28 -28.03
N ILE A 168 27.17 -18.49 -28.17
CA ILE A 168 26.22 -18.31 -27.06
C ILE A 168 26.58 -19.26 -25.91
N GLY A 169 26.91 -20.52 -26.22
CA GLY A 169 27.37 -21.50 -25.23
C GLY A 169 28.63 -21.04 -24.48
N GLU A 170 29.66 -20.60 -25.21
CA GLU A 170 30.89 -20.05 -24.63
C GLU A 170 30.63 -18.83 -23.75
N MET A 171 29.82 -17.87 -24.22
CA MET A 171 29.48 -16.67 -23.46
C MET A 171 28.68 -16.99 -22.19
N TYR A 172 27.80 -17.99 -22.24
CA TYR A 172 27.06 -18.46 -21.07
C TYR A 172 27.98 -19.18 -20.07
N ASN A 173 28.89 -20.03 -20.55
CA ASN A 173 29.87 -20.71 -19.71
C ASN A 173 30.77 -19.69 -18.98
N ASP A 174 31.30 -18.71 -19.70
CA ASP A 174 32.11 -17.63 -19.14
C ASP A 174 31.34 -16.85 -18.05
N LEU A 175 30.08 -16.52 -18.30
CA LEU A 175 29.20 -15.87 -17.32
C LEU A 175 29.06 -16.71 -16.05
N VAL A 176 28.71 -18.00 -16.19
CA VAL A 176 28.50 -18.90 -15.07
C VAL A 176 29.80 -19.04 -14.27
N MET A 177 30.91 -19.36 -14.93
CA MET A 177 32.21 -19.54 -14.30
C MET A 177 32.66 -18.28 -13.53
N LYS A 178 32.62 -17.11 -14.16
CA LYS A 178 32.99 -15.84 -13.50
C LYS A 178 32.08 -15.53 -12.32
N THR A 179 30.78 -15.78 -12.45
CA THR A 179 29.80 -15.54 -11.39
C THR A 179 30.08 -16.42 -10.18
N PHE A 180 30.24 -17.73 -10.38
CA PHE A 180 30.50 -18.67 -9.29
C PHE A 180 31.89 -18.49 -8.67
N TYR A 181 32.91 -18.16 -9.47
CA TYR A 181 34.24 -17.84 -8.94
C TYR A 181 34.19 -16.63 -8.00
N LYS A 182 33.62 -15.50 -8.45
CA LYS A 182 33.49 -14.29 -7.63
C LYS A 182 32.71 -14.55 -6.35
N ARG A 183 31.60 -15.29 -6.44
CA ARG A 183 30.79 -15.66 -5.27
C ARG A 183 31.53 -16.54 -4.29
N ARG A 184 32.27 -17.54 -4.77
CA ARG A 184 33.08 -18.41 -3.92
C ARG A 184 34.17 -17.63 -3.18
N ALA A 185 34.86 -16.74 -3.89
CA ALA A 185 35.87 -15.87 -3.29
C ALA A 185 35.29 -14.91 -2.24
N LEU A 186 34.09 -14.36 -2.48
CA LEU A 186 33.38 -13.55 -1.48
C LEU A 186 32.96 -14.40 -0.28
N ALA A 187 32.37 -15.58 -0.51
CA ALA A 187 31.92 -16.45 0.56
C ALA A 187 33.07 -16.99 1.43
N SER A 188 34.28 -17.17 0.87
CA SER A 188 35.44 -17.62 1.65
C SER A 188 35.92 -16.61 2.68
N SER A 189 35.55 -15.33 2.55
CA SER A 189 35.87 -14.32 3.55
C SER A 189 34.80 -14.17 4.63
N TRP A 190 33.76 -15.02 4.61
CA TRP A 190 32.65 -14.95 5.56
C TRP A 190 32.88 -15.93 6.71
N GLU A 191 32.49 -15.50 7.91
CA GLU A 191 32.54 -16.34 9.10
C GLU A 191 31.44 -17.42 9.07
N GLU A 192 31.79 -18.62 9.49
CA GLU A 192 30.85 -19.74 9.54
C GLU A 192 29.74 -19.46 10.58
N GLY A 193 28.49 -19.74 10.20
CA GLY A 193 27.31 -19.49 11.04
C GLY A 193 26.83 -18.02 11.07
N ALA A 194 27.57 -17.08 10.48
CA ALA A 194 27.13 -15.70 10.38
C ALA A 194 26.02 -15.51 9.33
N LEU A 195 25.22 -14.45 9.51
CA LEU A 195 24.26 -14.02 8.50
C LEU A 195 24.98 -13.47 7.26
N VAL A 196 24.40 -13.69 6.09
CA VAL A 196 24.93 -13.11 4.84
C VAL A 196 24.89 -11.57 4.91
N PRO A 197 25.90 -10.87 4.35
CA PRO A 197 26.05 -9.43 4.58
C PRO A 197 24.84 -8.57 4.18
N THR A 198 24.08 -8.96 3.14
CA THR A 198 22.88 -8.22 2.70
C THR A 198 21.81 -8.26 3.79
N VAL A 199 21.59 -9.42 4.40
CA VAL A 199 20.60 -9.58 5.48
C VAL A 199 21.06 -8.84 6.73
N GLN A 200 22.33 -8.94 7.09
CA GLN A 200 22.90 -8.22 8.22
C GLN A 200 22.76 -6.69 8.06
N SER A 201 23.12 -6.16 6.88
CA SER A 201 22.96 -4.74 6.55
C SER A 201 21.50 -4.27 6.60
N HIS A 202 20.57 -5.12 6.18
CA HIS A 202 19.14 -4.82 6.27
C HIS A 202 18.67 -4.75 7.73
N ILE A 203 19.08 -5.69 8.57
CA ILE A 203 18.80 -5.69 10.01
C ILE A 203 19.40 -4.44 10.67
N ASP A 204 20.64 -4.08 10.35
CA ASP A 204 21.29 -2.92 10.95
C ASP A 204 20.65 -1.60 10.49
N SER A 205 20.18 -1.51 9.24
CA SER A 205 19.34 -0.39 8.80
C SER A 205 18.04 -0.30 9.60
N MET A 206 17.38 -1.43 9.89
CA MET A 206 16.19 -1.42 10.74
C MET A 206 16.52 -0.95 12.16
N LYS A 207 17.65 -1.38 12.73
CA LYS A 207 18.10 -0.92 14.06
C LYS A 207 18.36 0.57 14.10
N ASN A 208 19.00 1.13 13.07
CA ASN A 208 19.23 2.57 12.97
C ASN A 208 17.92 3.37 12.92
N ASN A 209 16.89 2.82 12.27
CA ASN A 209 15.57 3.44 12.27
C ASN A 209 14.89 3.45 13.65
N ILE A 210 15.28 2.58 14.59
CA ILE A 210 14.76 2.61 15.97
C ILE A 210 15.07 3.95 16.64
N GLN A 211 16.21 4.57 16.33
CA GLN A 211 16.59 5.88 16.88
C GLN A 211 15.60 7.00 16.50
N LEU A 212 14.79 6.80 15.46
CA LEU A 212 13.73 7.74 15.07
C LEU A 212 12.49 7.65 15.96
N TYR A 213 12.44 6.67 16.86
CA TYR A 213 11.32 6.39 17.74
C TYR A 213 11.75 6.42 19.20
N THR A 214 10.91 7.00 20.04
CA THR A 214 11.00 6.92 21.49
C THR A 214 9.86 6.03 21.99
N PHE A 215 10.12 5.21 23.00
CA PHE A 215 9.09 4.34 23.57
C PHE A 215 8.98 4.53 25.08
N LYS A 216 7.76 4.42 25.59
CA LYS A 216 7.43 4.42 27.02
C LYS A 216 6.66 3.14 27.32
N ALA A 217 7.16 2.35 28.26
CA ALA A 217 6.46 1.14 28.69
C ALA A 217 5.28 1.52 29.59
N THR A 218 4.10 0.98 29.29
CA THR A 218 2.95 0.95 30.21
C THR A 218 2.97 -0.33 31.04
N ASN A 219 3.41 -1.43 30.45
CA ASN A 219 3.70 -2.71 31.11
C ASN A 219 4.70 -3.51 30.25
N ASP A 220 5.00 -4.75 30.65
CA ASP A 220 5.95 -5.64 29.97
C ASP A 220 5.66 -5.88 28.49
N PHE A 221 4.40 -5.70 28.05
CA PHE A 221 3.95 -6.01 26.70
C PHE A 221 3.40 -4.81 25.93
N LEU A 222 3.13 -3.68 26.60
CA LEU A 222 2.43 -2.53 26.03
C LEU A 222 3.29 -1.28 26.12
N PHE A 223 3.54 -0.70 24.95
CA PHE A 223 4.42 0.45 24.79
C PHE A 223 3.70 1.56 24.05
N GLU A 224 3.83 2.79 24.54
CA GLU A 224 3.56 3.99 23.75
C GLU A 224 4.83 4.33 22.97
N VAL A 225 4.77 4.20 21.65
CA VAL A 225 5.87 4.54 20.74
C VAL A 225 5.55 5.85 20.05
N SER A 226 6.50 6.77 19.96
CA SER A 226 6.32 8.06 19.30
C SER A 226 7.53 8.43 18.44
N ASN A 227 7.34 9.24 17.41
CA ASN A 227 8.42 9.73 16.56
C ASN A 227 8.61 11.25 16.68
N SER A 228 9.65 11.79 16.02
CA SER A 228 9.92 13.23 15.95
C SER A 228 8.77 14.05 15.36
N ALA A 229 7.92 13.44 14.52
CA ALA A 229 6.72 14.05 13.96
C ALA A 229 5.50 14.02 14.91
N ARG A 230 5.71 13.69 16.21
CA ARG A 230 4.68 13.60 17.26
C ARG A 230 3.54 12.62 16.96
N THR A 231 3.74 11.72 16.01
CA THR A 231 2.80 10.61 15.81
C THR A 231 3.02 9.61 16.93
N ARG A 232 1.92 9.10 17.50
CA ARG A 232 1.95 8.14 18.59
C ARG A 232 1.31 6.83 18.15
N TRP A 233 1.84 5.74 18.67
CA TRP A 233 1.33 4.40 18.47
C TRP A 233 1.30 3.67 19.79
N GLN A 234 0.20 2.98 20.06
CA GLN A 234 0.14 1.98 21.10
C GLN A 234 0.57 0.65 20.50
N VAL A 235 1.67 0.08 20.97
CA VAL A 235 2.27 -1.16 20.47
C VAL A 235 2.17 -2.24 21.53
N ASN A 236 1.53 -3.35 21.20
CA ASN A 236 1.51 -4.56 22.02
C ASN A 236 2.45 -5.60 21.39
N ILE A 237 3.58 -5.87 22.05
CA ILE A 237 4.60 -6.79 21.55
C ILE A 237 4.17 -8.25 21.63
N ARG A 238 3.33 -8.62 22.61
CA ARG A 238 2.81 -9.99 22.76
C ARG A 238 1.85 -10.34 21.63
N GLU A 239 0.98 -9.40 21.30
CA GLU A 239 0.02 -9.54 20.21
C GLU A 239 0.61 -9.23 18.83
N LYS A 240 1.83 -8.68 18.78
CA LYS A 240 2.49 -8.18 17.56
C LYS A 240 1.61 -7.18 16.79
N ARG A 241 0.88 -6.34 17.53
CA ARG A 241 -0.07 -5.34 16.98
C ARG A 241 0.32 -3.94 17.41
N TYR A 242 0.00 -2.97 16.57
CA TYR A 242 0.02 -1.56 16.96
C TYR A 242 -1.27 -0.86 16.51
N LYS A 243 -1.65 0.18 17.24
CA LYS A 243 -2.71 1.12 16.88
C LYS A 243 -2.07 2.50 16.74
N SER A 244 -2.26 3.17 15.62
CA SER A 244 -1.93 4.60 15.50
C SER A 244 -2.95 5.42 16.28
N ASP A 245 -2.48 6.44 16.98
CA ASP A 245 -3.34 7.34 17.73
C ASP A 245 -4.29 8.08 16.75
N TRP A 246 -5.59 8.03 17.08
CA TRP A 246 -6.76 8.64 16.42
C TRP A 246 -7.26 8.02 15.10
N GLY A 247 -8.08 6.97 15.23
CA GLY A 247 -9.38 7.05 14.56
C GLY A 247 -10.08 8.31 15.10
N LYS A 248 -10.60 9.19 14.22
CA LYS A 248 -11.48 10.27 14.66
C LYS A 248 -12.51 9.64 15.61
N PRO A 249 -12.67 10.12 16.85
CA PRO A 249 -13.69 9.57 17.72
C PRO A 249 -15.04 9.75 16.99
N SER A 250 -15.77 8.66 16.78
CA SER A 250 -17.11 8.67 16.18
C SER A 250 -18.11 9.47 17.02
N THR A 251 -17.74 9.80 18.26
CA THR A 251 -18.39 10.80 19.08
C THR A 251 -17.57 12.10 19.08
N PRO A 252 -18.15 13.25 18.72
CA PRO A 252 -17.50 14.54 18.94
C PRO A 252 -17.11 14.65 20.41
N VAL A 253 -15.83 14.80 20.70
CA VAL A 253 -15.38 15.21 22.04
C VAL A 253 -15.95 16.60 22.26
N LYS A 254 -17.04 16.68 23.05
CA LYS A 254 -17.45 17.97 23.61
C LYS A 254 -16.33 18.36 24.57
N GLY A 255 -15.58 19.42 24.20
CA GLY A 255 -14.67 20.05 25.14
C GLY A 255 -15.44 20.47 26.40
N PRO A 256 -14.72 20.80 27.51
CA PRO A 256 -15.38 21.39 28.67
C PRO A 256 -16.26 22.55 28.21
N ILE A 257 -17.45 22.68 28.79
CA ILE A 257 -18.36 23.80 28.55
C ILE A 257 -17.63 25.06 29.03
N GLY A 258 -16.85 25.67 28.13
CA GLY A 258 -16.18 26.93 28.36
C GLY A 258 -17.18 28.05 28.14
N ASP A 259 -17.26 28.97 29.09
CA ASP A 259 -18.13 30.15 29.04
C ASP A 259 -18.07 30.82 27.65
N HIS A 260 -19.23 30.92 27.01
CA HIS A 260 -19.39 31.52 25.68
C HIS A 260 -19.31 33.05 25.67
N ASN A 261 -18.51 33.66 26.54
CA ASN A 261 -18.25 35.09 26.52
C ASN A 261 -16.75 35.36 26.45
N LYS A 262 -16.24 35.55 25.22
CA LYS A 262 -14.97 36.28 25.06
C LYS A 262 -15.18 37.70 25.60
N PRO A 263 -14.22 38.31 26.34
CA PRO A 263 -14.28 39.73 26.65
C PRO A 263 -14.40 40.50 25.33
N GLY A 264 -15.52 41.16 25.13
CA GLY A 264 -15.74 41.99 23.95
C GLY A 264 -14.70 43.11 23.92
N ARG A 265 -14.11 43.37 22.75
CA ARG A 265 -13.31 44.57 22.50
C ARG A 265 -14.06 45.78 23.06
N GLN A 266 -13.41 46.59 23.91
CA GLN A 266 -14.03 47.80 24.44
C GLN A 266 -14.57 48.65 23.28
N LYS A 267 -15.87 48.98 23.33
CA LYS A 267 -16.49 49.84 22.33
C LYS A 267 -15.91 51.24 22.46
N MET A 268 -15.19 51.70 21.44
CA MET A 268 -14.93 53.13 21.30
C MET A 268 -16.25 53.82 20.96
N ALA A 269 -16.62 54.83 21.76
CA ALA A 269 -17.79 55.65 21.51
C ALA A 269 -17.54 56.50 20.25
N ARG A 270 -18.18 56.12 19.13
CA ARG A 270 -18.31 57.00 17.97
C ARG A 270 -19.19 58.18 18.36
N ARG A 271 -18.69 59.41 18.20
CA ARG A 271 -19.53 60.62 18.28
C ARG A 271 -20.52 60.60 17.10
N ARG A 272 -21.81 60.77 17.40
CA ARG A 272 -22.90 60.80 16.41
C ARG A 272 -23.07 62.20 15.85
N GLY A 273 -23.39 62.32 14.56
CA GLY A 273 -23.81 63.59 13.96
C GLY A 273 -25.21 63.98 14.43
N GLN A 274 -25.55 65.27 14.36
CA GLN A 274 -26.85 65.82 14.82
C GLN A 274 -28.06 65.23 14.08
N ASP A 275 -27.85 64.55 12.95
CA ASP A 275 -28.91 64.02 12.09
C ASP A 275 -29.21 62.52 12.32
N GLU A 276 -28.51 61.84 13.25
CA GLU A 276 -28.72 60.42 13.54
C GLU A 276 -29.90 60.21 14.53
N GLY A 277 -31.05 59.72 14.02
CA GLY A 277 -32.28 59.45 14.79
C GLY A 277 -32.16 58.43 15.94
N ASN A 278 -33.08 58.53 16.91
CA ASN A 278 -33.03 57.85 18.22
C ASN A 278 -33.17 56.29 18.12
N PRO A 279 -32.25 55.48 18.70
CA PRO A 279 -32.29 54.01 18.61
C PRO A 279 -33.40 53.32 19.40
N SER A 280 -34.14 54.05 20.23
CA SER A 280 -35.07 53.49 21.22
C SER A 280 -36.48 53.16 20.68
N ALA A 281 -36.72 53.25 19.37
CA ALA A 281 -37.97 52.79 18.78
C ALA A 281 -38.07 51.25 18.86
N LYS A 282 -38.98 50.72 19.69
CA LYS A 282 -39.27 49.28 19.77
C LYS A 282 -39.70 48.78 18.39
N LYS A 283 -38.84 48.01 17.71
CA LYS A 283 -39.20 47.31 16.47
C LYS A 283 -40.30 46.29 16.78
N LEU A 284 -41.49 46.52 16.25
CA LEU A 284 -42.60 45.57 16.29
C LEU A 284 -42.17 44.26 15.60
N LYS A 285 -42.35 43.12 16.28
CA LYS A 285 -41.98 41.80 15.75
C LYS A 285 -43.16 41.19 14.98
N THR A 286 -42.90 40.70 13.77
CA THR A 286 -43.89 39.98 12.95
C THR A 286 -43.72 38.48 13.12
N CYS A 287 -44.81 37.77 13.39
CA CYS A 287 -44.81 36.32 13.55
C CYS A 287 -44.61 35.63 12.20
N LYS A 288 -43.64 34.70 12.12
CA LYS A 288 -43.32 33.98 10.87
C LYS A 288 -44.37 32.94 10.47
N GLU A 289 -45.20 32.47 11.40
CA GLU A 289 -46.24 31.44 11.11
C GLU A 289 -47.57 32.04 10.69
N CYS A 290 -48.02 33.11 11.35
CA CYS A 290 -49.32 33.72 11.03
C CYS A 290 -49.23 35.10 10.36
N GLY A 291 -48.02 35.66 10.23
CA GLY A 291 -47.79 36.97 9.61
C GLY A 291 -48.24 38.19 10.44
N LYS A 292 -48.86 38.00 11.61
CA LYS A 292 -49.35 39.12 12.44
C LYS A 292 -48.24 39.76 13.26
N ILE A 293 -48.36 41.07 13.45
CA ILE A 293 -47.40 41.90 14.19
C ILE A 293 -47.76 41.90 15.69
N GLY A 294 -46.77 41.84 16.57
CA GLY A 294 -46.93 41.96 18.02
C GLY A 294 -46.53 40.72 18.84
N HIS A 295 -46.31 39.57 18.18
CA HIS A 295 -45.85 38.34 18.83
C HIS A 295 -44.83 37.60 17.95
N ASN A 296 -44.14 36.61 18.52
CA ASN A 296 -43.18 35.80 17.77
C ASN A 296 -43.72 34.38 17.54
N ILE A 297 -43.04 33.62 16.68
CA ILE A 297 -43.42 32.24 16.33
C ILE A 297 -43.69 31.35 17.55
N ARG A 298 -42.87 31.43 18.60
CA ARG A 298 -42.99 30.57 19.79
C ARG A 298 -44.24 30.83 20.62
N THR A 299 -44.84 32.00 20.47
CA THR A 299 -46.05 32.41 21.20
C THR A 299 -47.27 32.45 20.28
N CYS A 300 -47.20 31.79 19.12
CA CYS A 300 -48.28 31.81 18.14
C CYS A 300 -49.31 30.71 18.43
N SER A 301 -50.57 31.10 18.64
CA SER A 301 -51.67 30.17 18.91
C SER A 301 -51.91 29.15 17.79
N ARG A 302 -51.54 29.47 16.53
CA ARG A 302 -51.65 28.53 15.40
C ARG A 302 -50.66 27.36 15.48
N LEU A 303 -49.52 27.55 16.15
CA LEU A 303 -48.54 26.48 16.34
C LEU A 303 -49.05 25.43 17.34
N VAL A 304 -49.74 25.88 18.38
CA VAL A 304 -50.33 25.00 19.41
C VAL A 304 -51.38 24.08 18.80
N VAL A 305 -52.31 24.64 18.02
CA VAL A 305 -53.38 23.86 17.35
C VAL A 305 -52.82 22.84 16.35
N ARG A 306 -51.70 23.15 15.68
CA ARG A 306 -51.07 22.22 14.73
C ARG A 306 -50.42 21.04 15.43
N GLN A 307 -49.79 21.26 16.59
CA GLN A 307 -49.19 20.19 17.39
C GLN A 307 -50.24 19.22 17.93
N GLU A 308 -51.38 19.74 18.39
CA GLU A 308 -52.51 18.92 18.86
C GLU A 308 -53.14 18.07 17.74
N GLN A 309 -53.20 18.59 16.49
CA GLN A 309 -53.68 17.84 15.34
C GLN A 309 -52.71 16.76 14.85
N GLU A 310 -51.39 17.01 14.92
CA GLU A 310 -50.36 16.02 14.57
C GLU A 310 -50.32 14.87 15.60
N GLU A 311 -50.54 15.14 16.88
CA GLU A 311 -50.64 14.10 17.94
C GLU A 311 -51.91 13.23 17.81
N ALA A 312 -53.05 13.83 17.41
CA ALA A 312 -54.29 13.11 17.15
C ALA A 312 -54.21 12.21 15.90
N PHE A 313 -53.45 12.62 14.88
CA PHE A 313 -53.23 11.80 13.69
C PHE A 313 -52.31 10.60 13.98
N HIS A 314 -51.31 10.78 14.85
CA HIS A 314 -50.38 9.70 15.20
C HIS A 314 -51.01 8.59 16.06
N SER A 315 -52.08 8.89 16.79
CA SER A 315 -52.80 7.95 17.65
C SER A 315 -53.85 7.10 16.92
N GLN A 316 -54.23 7.44 15.68
CA GLN A 316 -55.16 6.64 14.86
C GLN A 316 -54.48 5.60 13.94
N VAL A 317 -53.15 5.61 13.83
CA VAL A 317 -52.39 4.71 12.91
C VAL A 317 -51.87 3.44 13.62
N LEU A 318 -52.15 3.27 14.91
CA LEU A 318 -51.66 2.15 15.74
C LEU A 318 -52.78 1.26 16.32
N VAL A 319 -53.82 0.95 15.52
CA VAL A 319 -54.76 -0.15 15.81
C VAL A 319 -54.82 -1.13 14.64
#